data_AF-A0A819LAW2-F1
#
_entry.id   AF-A0A819LAW2-F1
#
_cell.length_a   1.000
_cell.length_b   1.000
_cell.length_c   1.000
_cell.angle_alpha   90.00
_cell.angle_beta   90.00
_cell.angle_gamma   90.00
#
_symmetry.space_group_name_H-M   'P 1'
#
loop_
_entity.id
_entity.type
_entity.pdbx_description
1 polymer ?
#
loop_
_entity_poly.entity_id
_entity_poly.type
_entity_poly.pdbx_seq_one_letter_code
_entity_poly.pdbx_strand_id
1 'polypeptide(L)'
;MMTSAGILHCFLGDPNKLLDTLRNSDTDSFLFLQLLFAIIVAGLTTNVAISFFFCGLCDINFLNPNSRSTSFLLIGSYFTVFVLWTLGILFQWSWIFYVLYLGVILFCCFTYLLTQLAIKSNHSALPALIVGGCYGAIGLCAVTFGEKYICKLEGPFWSQYIGPNFLWFLFSDVSMAFIFIYVIRANREKKVIIEKYHIDVEKNQE
;
A
#
# COMPACT_ATOMS: atom_id res chain seq x y z
N MET A 1 1.53 -14.48 -19.56
CA MET A 1 0.83 -14.82 -18.31
C MET A 1 1.42 -13.96 -17.21
N MET A 2 0.73 -12.90 -16.80
CA MET A 2 1.14 -12.10 -15.64
C MET A 2 0.84 -12.92 -14.40
N THR A 3 1.89 -13.35 -13.71
CA THR A 3 1.81 -14.20 -12.53
C THR A 3 1.08 -13.48 -11.42
N SER A 4 0.25 -14.27 -10.74
CA SER A 4 -0.72 -13.87 -9.76
C SER A 4 -0.12 -13.03 -8.62
N ALA A 5 -0.92 -12.12 -8.07
CA ALA A 5 -0.63 -11.42 -6.82
C ALA A 5 -0.10 -12.43 -5.80
N GLY A 6 1.06 -12.17 -5.17
CA GLY A 6 1.82 -13.13 -4.36
C GLY A 6 1.03 -13.91 -3.30
N ILE A 7 -0.11 -13.40 -2.81
CA ILE A 7 -0.99 -14.18 -1.94
C ILE A 7 -1.63 -15.37 -2.69
N LEU A 8 -1.99 -15.21 -3.96
CA LEU A 8 -2.40 -16.33 -4.78
C LEU A 8 -1.26 -17.34 -4.97
N HIS A 9 0.00 -16.94 -5.12
CA HIS A 9 1.09 -17.92 -5.21
C HIS A 9 1.38 -18.67 -3.90
N CYS A 10 1.05 -18.08 -2.74
CA CYS A 10 1.17 -18.73 -1.43
C CYS A 10 -0.04 -19.60 -1.06
N PHE A 11 -1.24 -19.33 -1.62
CA PHE A 11 -2.45 -20.12 -1.37
C PHE A 11 -2.81 -21.09 -2.50
N LEU A 12 -2.40 -20.80 -3.73
CA LEU A 12 -2.48 -21.73 -4.86
C LEU A 12 -1.17 -22.49 -4.93
N GLY A 13 -1.17 -23.67 -4.32
CA GLY A 13 -0.10 -24.65 -4.48
C GLY A 13 0.18 -24.96 -5.95
N ASP A 14 1.37 -25.53 -6.17
CA ASP A 14 1.96 -26.04 -7.40
C ASP A 14 1.06 -25.92 -8.67
N PRO A 15 1.44 -25.12 -9.68
CA PRO A 15 0.64 -24.92 -10.89
C PRO A 15 0.26 -26.22 -11.62
N ASN A 16 1.00 -27.32 -11.40
CA ASN A 16 0.66 -28.63 -11.93
C ASN A 16 -0.47 -29.31 -11.15
N LYS A 17 -0.52 -29.16 -9.81
CA LYS A 17 -1.66 -29.61 -8.99
C LYS A 17 -2.89 -28.75 -9.19
N LEU A 18 -2.70 -27.47 -9.53
CA LEU A 18 -3.78 -26.56 -9.87
C LEU A 18 -4.51 -26.99 -11.14
N LEU A 19 -3.77 -27.46 -12.16
CA LEU A 19 -4.33 -28.01 -13.39
C LEU A 19 -5.16 -29.27 -13.14
N ASP A 20 -4.69 -30.15 -12.24
CA ASP A 20 -5.41 -31.37 -11.83
C ASP A 20 -6.65 -31.08 -10.96
N THR A 21 -6.64 -29.98 -10.21
CA THR A 21 -7.79 -29.53 -9.40
C THR A 21 -8.85 -28.83 -10.27
N LEU A 22 -8.42 -28.01 -11.23
CA LEU A 22 -9.29 -27.37 -12.24
C LEU A 22 -9.99 -28.39 -13.15
N ARG A 23 -9.44 -29.61 -13.28
CA ARG A 23 -10.05 -30.69 -14.05
C ARG A 23 -11.19 -31.40 -13.33
N ASN A 24 -11.30 -31.26 -12.00
CA ASN A 24 -12.17 -32.07 -11.15
C ASN A 24 -13.16 -31.29 -10.26
N SER A 25 -13.16 -29.94 -10.29
CA SER A 25 -14.00 -29.11 -9.43
C SER A 25 -14.72 -28.02 -10.23
N ASP A 26 -15.92 -27.64 -9.80
CA ASP A 26 -16.78 -26.60 -10.38
C ASP A 26 -15.99 -25.31 -10.65
N THR A 27 -15.54 -25.18 -11.91
CA THR A 27 -14.63 -24.13 -12.40
C THR A 27 -15.12 -22.71 -12.11
N ASP A 28 -16.44 -22.53 -12.03
CA ASP A 28 -17.07 -21.22 -11.87
C ASP A 28 -16.91 -20.65 -10.46
N SER A 29 -17.01 -21.49 -9.43
CA SER A 29 -16.85 -21.06 -8.03
C SER A 29 -15.41 -20.65 -7.73
N PHE A 30 -14.45 -21.37 -8.33
CA PHE A 30 -13.02 -21.11 -8.16
C PHE A 30 -12.57 -19.83 -8.87
N LEU A 31 -13.02 -19.62 -10.11
CA LEU A 31 -12.78 -18.40 -10.87
C LEU A 31 -13.38 -17.17 -10.18
N PHE A 32 -14.60 -17.30 -9.63
CA PHE A 32 -15.22 -16.22 -8.86
C PHE A 32 -14.41 -15.86 -7.61
N LEU A 33 -13.98 -16.87 -6.84
CA LEU A 33 -13.19 -16.64 -5.63
C LEU A 33 -11.84 -15.98 -5.95
N GLN A 34 -11.19 -16.41 -7.03
CA GLN A 34 -9.93 -15.84 -7.51
C GLN A 34 -10.10 -14.37 -7.95
N LEU A 35 -11.18 -14.07 -8.68
CA LEU A 35 -11.52 -12.70 -9.09
C LEU A 35 -11.80 -11.81 -7.88
N LEU A 36 -12.63 -12.29 -6.95
CA LEU A 36 -12.96 -11.58 -5.71
C LEU A 36 -11.70 -11.24 -4.92
N PHE A 37 -10.82 -12.22 -4.75
CA PHE A 37 -9.58 -12.05 -4.00
C PHE A 37 -8.62 -11.06 -4.68
N ALA A 38 -8.49 -11.14 -6.00
CA ALA A 38 -7.68 -10.21 -6.77
C ALA A 38 -8.19 -8.77 -6.67
N ILE A 39 -9.51 -8.55 -6.79
CA ILE A 39 -10.13 -7.23 -6.66
C ILE A 39 -9.96 -6.69 -5.24
N ILE A 40 -10.20 -7.51 -4.21
CA ILE A 40 -10.08 -7.09 -2.82
C ILE A 40 -8.63 -6.69 -2.51
N VAL A 41 -7.65 -7.55 -2.82
CA VAL A 41 -6.25 -7.26 -2.50
C VAL A 41 -5.76 -6.03 -3.27
N ALA A 42 -5.93 -6.01 -4.60
CA ALA A 42 -5.41 -4.92 -5.42
C ALA A 42 -6.15 -3.60 -5.15
N GLY A 43 -7.47 -3.66 -4.98
CA GLY A 43 -8.30 -2.51 -4.63
C GLY A 43 -7.97 -1.95 -3.25
N LEU A 44 -7.77 -2.81 -2.25
CA LEU A 44 -7.36 -2.38 -0.91
C LEU A 44 -6.00 -1.67 -0.95
N THR A 45 -5.00 -2.21 -1.66
CA THR A 45 -3.69 -1.56 -1.75
C THR A 45 -3.79 -0.15 -2.35
N THR A 46 -4.50 0.01 -3.47
CA THR A 46 -4.68 1.33 -4.11
C THR A 46 -5.50 2.28 -3.21
N ASN A 47 -6.52 1.78 -2.50
CA ASN A 47 -7.31 2.60 -1.57
C ASN A 47 -6.52 3.07 -0.35
N VAL A 48 -5.63 2.22 0.19
CA VAL A 48 -4.69 2.62 1.25
C VAL A 48 -3.77 3.73 0.76
N ALA A 49 -3.24 3.63 -0.46
CA ALA A 49 -2.43 4.69 -1.05
C ALA A 49 -3.22 6.02 -1.17
N ILE A 50 -4.44 5.98 -1.68
CA ILE A 50 -5.33 7.16 -1.74
C ILE A 50 -5.56 7.74 -0.35
N SER A 51 -5.75 6.89 0.66
CA SER A 51 -5.91 7.34 2.05
C SER A 51 -4.70 8.15 2.51
N PHE A 52 -3.47 7.65 2.25
CA PHE A 52 -2.25 8.40 2.56
C PHE A 52 -2.19 9.74 1.84
N PHE A 53 -2.55 9.78 0.55
CA PHE A 53 -2.59 11.04 -0.20
C PHE A 53 -3.54 12.06 0.44
N PHE A 54 -4.77 11.67 0.76
CA PHE A 54 -5.73 12.55 1.44
C PHE A 54 -5.24 12.97 2.83
N CYS A 55 -4.64 12.06 3.61
CA CYS A 55 -4.02 12.42 4.88
C CYS A 55 -2.92 13.48 4.71
N GLY A 56 -2.05 13.33 3.70
CA GLY A 56 -1.00 14.30 3.39
C GLY A 56 -1.56 15.67 3.02
N LEU A 57 -2.61 15.70 2.19
CA LEU A 57 -3.29 16.94 1.81
C LEU A 57 -4.03 17.61 2.98
N CYS A 58 -4.62 16.83 3.89
CA CYS A 58 -5.23 17.35 5.11
C CYS A 58 -4.18 17.93 6.06
N ASP A 59 -3.01 17.29 6.18
CA ASP A 59 -1.93 17.76 7.06
C ASP A 59 -1.35 19.13 6.62
N ILE A 60 -1.33 19.43 5.31
CA ILE A 60 -0.95 20.76 4.78
C ILE A 60 -2.13 21.76 4.74
N ASN A 61 -3.29 21.42 5.31
CA ASN A 61 -4.54 22.20 5.22
C ASN A 61 -5.04 22.48 3.79
N PHE A 62 -4.61 21.69 2.80
CA PHE A 62 -5.14 21.79 1.43
C PHE A 62 -6.58 21.23 1.34
N LEU A 63 -6.85 20.18 2.11
CA LEU A 63 -8.20 19.64 2.32
C LEU A 63 -8.61 19.78 3.77
N ASN A 64 -9.90 20.03 4.01
CA ASN A 64 -10.46 20.03 5.36
C ASN A 64 -11.01 18.63 5.68
N PRO A 65 -10.48 17.90 6.68
CA PRO A 65 -10.94 16.55 7.00
C PRO A 65 -12.38 16.50 7.52
N ASN A 66 -12.90 17.62 8.06
CA ASN A 66 -14.26 17.71 8.60
C ASN A 66 -15.28 18.15 7.53
N SER A 67 -14.83 18.49 6.32
CA SER A 67 -15.73 18.90 5.24
C SER A 67 -16.38 17.69 4.59
N ARG A 68 -17.70 17.74 4.43
CA ARG A 68 -18.46 16.71 3.68
C ARG A 68 -17.96 16.56 2.24
N SER A 69 -17.48 17.65 1.62
CA SER A 69 -16.92 17.61 0.26
C SER A 69 -15.70 16.69 0.19
N THR A 70 -14.79 16.79 1.16
CA THR A 70 -13.61 15.92 1.26
C THR A 70 -14.02 14.46 1.43
N SER A 71 -15.03 14.17 2.26
CA SER A 71 -15.55 12.82 2.43
C SER A 71 -16.15 12.25 1.14
N PHE A 72 -16.92 13.05 0.40
CA PHE A 72 -17.48 12.62 -0.89
C PHE A 72 -16.40 12.38 -1.94
N LEU A 73 -15.36 13.22 -2.01
CA LEU A 73 -14.21 13.01 -2.90
C LEU A 73 -13.47 11.71 -2.58
N LEU A 74 -13.27 11.42 -1.30
CA LEU A 74 -12.61 10.19 -0.86
C LEU A 74 -13.42 8.94 -1.25
N ILE A 75 -14.73 8.95 -0.95
CA ILE A 75 -15.64 7.84 -1.31
C ILE A 75 -15.70 7.67 -2.82
N GLY A 76 -15.79 8.76 -3.58
CA GLY A 76 -15.77 8.72 -5.05
C GLY A 76 -14.48 8.13 -5.59
N SER A 77 -13.35 8.44 -4.97
CA SER A 77 -12.04 7.87 -5.35
C SER A 77 -11.98 6.36 -5.10
N TYR A 78 -12.45 5.89 -3.93
CA TYR A 78 -12.51 4.45 -3.62
C TYR A 78 -13.42 3.69 -4.57
N PHE A 79 -14.59 4.24 -4.86
CA PHE A 79 -15.53 3.63 -5.79
C PHE A 79 -14.95 3.55 -7.20
N THR A 80 -14.30 4.63 -7.66
CA THR A 80 -13.67 4.67 -8.99
C THR A 80 -12.56 3.63 -9.11
N VAL A 81 -11.69 3.51 -8.11
CA VAL A 81 -10.64 2.48 -8.09
C VAL A 81 -11.22 1.07 -8.10
N PHE A 82 -12.26 0.82 -7.31
CA PHE A 82 -12.93 -0.47 -7.29
C PHE A 82 -13.52 -0.85 -8.67
N VAL A 83 -14.22 0.09 -9.31
CA VAL A 83 -14.79 -0.11 -10.66
C VAL A 83 -13.68 -0.34 -11.68
N LEU A 84 -12.62 0.47 -11.67
CA LEU A 84 -11.50 0.33 -12.60
C LEU A 84 -10.76 -1.01 -12.43
N TRP A 85 -10.54 -1.49 -11.21
CA TRP A 85 -9.99 -2.83 -10.98
C TRP A 85 -10.92 -3.93 -11.49
N THR A 86 -12.21 -3.81 -11.23
CA THR A 86 -13.22 -4.80 -11.67
C THR A 86 -13.26 -4.89 -13.19
N LEU A 87 -13.40 -3.76 -13.89
CA LEU A 87 -13.39 -3.70 -15.36
C LEU A 87 -12.03 -4.15 -15.92
N GLY A 88 -10.95 -3.72 -15.28
CA GLY A 88 -9.59 -4.09 -15.65
C GLY A 88 -9.35 -5.59 -15.70
N ILE A 89 -9.86 -6.32 -14.70
CA ILE A 89 -9.72 -7.78 -14.65
C ILE A 89 -10.69 -8.45 -15.62
N LEU A 90 -11.96 -8.03 -15.67
CA LEU A 90 -12.98 -8.61 -16.56
C LEU A 90 -12.60 -8.48 -18.04
N PHE A 91 -12.06 -7.32 -18.44
CA PHE A 91 -11.63 -7.06 -19.82
C PHE A 91 -10.14 -7.31 -20.06
N GLN A 92 -9.42 -7.86 -19.08
CA GLN A 92 -7.99 -8.19 -19.16
C GLN A 92 -7.10 -7.01 -19.63
N TRP A 93 -7.38 -5.81 -19.13
CA TRP A 93 -6.59 -4.61 -19.46
C TRP A 93 -5.23 -4.65 -18.76
N SER A 94 -4.20 -5.13 -19.46
CA SER A 94 -2.83 -5.21 -18.93
C SER A 94 -2.27 -3.85 -18.47
N TRP A 95 -2.68 -2.75 -19.11
CA TRP A 95 -2.22 -1.41 -18.77
C TRP A 95 -2.78 -0.88 -17.45
N ILE A 96 -3.96 -1.34 -17.02
CA ILE A 96 -4.62 -0.82 -15.82
C ILE A 96 -3.87 -1.19 -14.54
N PHE A 97 -3.18 -2.33 -14.57
CA PHE A 97 -2.30 -2.76 -13.50
C PHE A 97 -1.17 -1.75 -13.31
N TYR A 98 -0.51 -1.32 -14.39
CA TYR A 98 0.55 -0.32 -14.30
C TYR A 98 0.03 1.04 -13.81
N VAL A 99 -1.16 1.46 -14.25
CA VAL A 99 -1.72 2.75 -13.84
C VAL A 99 -2.16 2.74 -12.38
N LEU A 100 -3.01 1.79 -11.97
CA LEU A 100 -3.60 1.74 -10.63
C LEU A 100 -2.65 1.21 -9.56
N TYR A 101 -1.80 0.25 -9.93
CA TYR A 101 -0.88 -0.37 -8.99
C TYR A 101 0.42 0.43 -8.93
N LEU A 102 1.09 0.67 -10.06
CA LEU A 102 2.36 1.40 -10.02
C LEU A 102 2.14 2.92 -9.89
N GLY A 103 1.33 3.49 -10.78
CA GLY A 103 1.15 4.94 -10.89
C GLY A 103 0.49 5.56 -9.66
N VAL A 104 -0.70 5.06 -9.28
CA VAL A 104 -1.44 5.61 -8.14
C VAL A 104 -0.70 5.40 -6.83
N ILE A 105 -0.16 4.19 -6.57
CA ILE A 105 0.58 3.94 -5.33
C ILE A 105 1.81 4.85 -5.24
N LEU A 106 2.61 4.94 -6.31
CA LEU A 106 3.80 5.78 -6.32
C LEU A 106 3.41 7.24 -6.09
N PHE A 107 2.46 7.77 -6.86
CA PHE A 107 2.06 9.17 -6.76
C PHE A 107 1.50 9.50 -5.37
N CYS A 108 0.58 8.69 -4.86
CA CYS A 108 -0.09 8.95 -3.59
C CYS A 108 0.86 8.81 -2.39
N CYS A 109 1.63 7.72 -2.32
CA CYS A 109 2.57 7.49 -1.23
C CYS A 109 3.74 8.47 -1.26
N PHE A 110 4.26 8.81 -2.45
CA PHE A 110 5.32 9.80 -2.60
C PHE A 110 4.86 11.19 -2.17
N THR A 111 3.66 11.60 -2.59
CA THR A 111 3.08 12.89 -2.17
C THR A 111 2.88 12.93 -0.65
N TYR A 112 2.36 11.85 -0.04
CA TYR A 112 2.26 11.77 1.41
C TYR A 112 3.63 11.93 2.07
N LEU A 113 4.64 11.16 1.64
CA LEU A 113 5.98 11.25 2.20
C LEU A 113 6.58 12.66 2.07
N LEU A 114 6.42 13.30 0.92
CA LEU A 114 6.84 14.70 0.71
C LEU A 114 6.13 15.68 1.65
N THR A 115 4.81 15.58 1.79
CA THR A 115 4.06 16.46 2.71
C THR A 115 4.50 16.28 4.15
N GLN A 116 4.72 15.03 4.59
CA GLN A 116 5.22 14.77 5.95
C GLN A 116 6.65 15.29 6.16
N LEU A 117 7.54 15.12 5.18
CA LEU A 117 8.90 15.67 5.24
C LEU A 117 8.89 17.20 5.32
N ALA A 118 8.02 17.86 4.56
CA ALA A 118 7.93 19.32 4.52
C ALA A 118 7.40 19.92 5.83
N ILE A 119 6.41 19.27 6.45
CA ILE A 119 5.75 19.81 7.66
C ILE A 119 6.49 19.40 8.94
N LYS A 120 7.01 18.17 9.01
CA LYS A 120 7.47 17.55 10.27
C LYS A 120 8.97 17.24 10.26
N SER A 121 9.76 18.00 9.49
CA SER A 121 11.22 17.83 9.33
C SER A 121 12.00 17.79 10.66
N ASN A 122 11.43 18.30 11.75
CA ASN A 122 12.07 18.41 13.07
C ASN A 122 11.54 17.42 14.13
N HIS A 123 10.75 16.41 13.75
CA HIS A 123 10.21 15.40 14.67
C HIS A 123 11.15 14.20 14.86
N SER A 124 11.25 13.67 16.08
CA SER A 124 12.05 12.46 16.37
C SER A 124 11.50 11.20 15.69
N ALA A 125 10.26 11.26 15.19
CA ALA A 125 9.60 10.21 14.45
C ALA A 125 10.07 10.10 12.98
N LEU A 126 10.70 11.14 12.40
CA LEU A 126 11.08 11.21 10.98
C LEU A 126 11.92 10.01 10.49
N PRO A 127 12.90 9.48 11.26
CA PRO A 127 13.68 8.33 10.81
C PRO A 127 12.83 7.09 10.52
N ALA A 128 11.75 6.87 11.25
CA ALA A 128 10.85 5.74 10.99
C ALA A 128 10.14 5.90 9.64
N LEU A 129 9.70 7.12 9.30
CA LEU A 129 9.08 7.40 8.00
C LEU A 129 10.07 7.22 6.85
N ILE A 130 11.32 7.69 7.02
CA ILE A 130 12.38 7.53 6.01
C ILE A 130 12.68 6.05 5.77
N VAL A 131 12.88 5.28 6.84
CA VAL A 131 13.14 3.84 6.73
C VAL A 131 11.97 3.13 6.06
N GLY A 132 10.72 3.45 6.44
CA GLY A 132 9.53 2.92 5.76
C GLY A 132 9.52 3.25 4.26
N GLY A 133 9.76 4.52 3.91
CA GLY A 133 9.85 4.96 2.52
C GLY A 133 10.94 4.25 1.72
N CYS A 134 12.12 4.03 2.31
CA CYS A 134 13.20 3.26 1.70
C CYS A 134 12.79 1.81 1.42
N TYR A 135 12.13 1.13 2.37
CA TYR A 135 11.62 -0.22 2.15
C TYR A 135 10.56 -0.26 1.04
N GLY A 136 9.64 0.71 1.02
CA GLY A 136 8.67 0.85 -0.08
C GLY A 136 9.34 1.03 -1.45
N ALA A 137 10.39 1.86 -1.52
CA ALA A 137 11.16 2.07 -2.75
C ALA A 137 11.94 0.81 -3.17
N ILE A 138 12.55 0.08 -2.22
CA ILE A 138 13.26 -1.17 -2.50
C ILE A 138 12.29 -2.23 -3.05
N GLY A 139 11.12 -2.37 -2.43
CA GLY A 139 10.07 -3.26 -2.93
C GLY A 139 9.67 -2.89 -4.36
N LEU A 140 9.46 -1.61 -4.63
CA LEU A 140 9.05 -1.15 -5.96
C LEU A 140 10.12 -1.45 -7.00
N CYS A 141 11.38 -1.20 -6.66
CA CYS A 141 12.54 -1.53 -7.49
C CYS A 141 12.64 -3.03 -7.77
N ALA A 142 12.31 -3.88 -6.79
CA ALA A 142 12.33 -5.33 -6.96
C ALA A 142 11.34 -5.79 -8.05
N VAL A 143 10.14 -5.22 -8.11
CA VAL A 143 9.11 -5.58 -9.10
C VAL A 143 9.36 -4.94 -10.47
N THR A 144 9.92 -3.73 -10.50
CA THR A 144 10.11 -2.97 -11.75
C THR A 144 11.39 -3.33 -12.50
N PHE A 145 12.49 -3.56 -11.76
CA PHE A 145 13.81 -3.79 -12.33
C PHE A 145 14.40 -5.16 -11.95
N GLY A 146 13.89 -5.78 -10.88
CA GLY A 146 14.47 -6.98 -10.28
C GLY A 146 14.07 -8.30 -10.93
N GLU A 147 13.04 -8.35 -11.78
CA GLU A 147 12.53 -9.60 -12.38
C GLU A 147 13.63 -10.48 -13.00
N LYS A 148 14.58 -9.88 -13.73
CA LYS A 148 15.66 -10.63 -14.39
C LYS A 148 16.86 -10.94 -13.50
N TYR A 149 17.03 -10.21 -12.40
CA TYR A 149 18.21 -10.31 -11.54
C TYR A 149 17.94 -11.18 -10.31
N ILE A 150 16.78 -11.04 -9.67
CA ILE A 150 16.39 -11.77 -8.46
C ILE A 150 16.30 -13.27 -8.77
N CYS A 151 15.64 -13.64 -9.87
CA CYS A 151 15.56 -15.03 -10.30
C CYS A 151 16.91 -15.65 -10.66
N LYS A 152 17.92 -14.85 -11.03
CA LYS A 152 19.29 -15.34 -11.31
C LYS A 152 20.15 -15.47 -10.05
N LEU A 153 19.95 -14.60 -9.06
CA LEU A 153 20.75 -14.52 -7.84
C LEU A 153 20.40 -15.60 -6.82
N GLU A 154 19.15 -16.04 -6.78
CA GLU A 154 18.67 -16.97 -5.73
C GLU A 154 18.79 -18.45 -6.10
N GLY A 155 19.29 -18.76 -7.29
CA GLY A 155 19.45 -20.13 -7.78
C GLY A 155 18.12 -20.86 -7.99
N PRO A 156 18.15 -22.12 -8.47
CA PRO A 156 16.96 -22.84 -8.92
C PRO A 156 16.00 -23.24 -7.77
N PHE A 157 16.48 -23.27 -6.53
CA PHE A 157 15.69 -23.76 -5.38
C PHE A 157 14.86 -22.65 -4.71
N TRP A 158 15.45 -21.47 -4.51
CA TRP A 158 14.78 -20.36 -3.85
C TRP A 158 13.99 -19.46 -4.81
N SER A 159 14.40 -19.39 -6.09
CA SER A 159 13.68 -18.61 -7.11
C SER A 159 12.23 -19.04 -7.35
N GLN A 160 11.85 -20.26 -6.94
CA GLN A 160 10.45 -20.73 -6.98
C GLN A 160 9.59 -20.10 -5.88
N TYR A 161 10.19 -19.65 -4.78
CA TYR A 161 9.49 -19.16 -3.58
C TYR A 161 9.69 -17.66 -3.36
N ILE A 162 10.89 -17.15 -3.64
CA ILE A 162 11.26 -15.75 -3.46
C ILE A 162 11.24 -15.07 -4.84
N GLY A 163 10.03 -14.68 -5.24
CA GLY A 163 9.81 -13.90 -6.45
C GLY A 163 9.87 -12.39 -6.19
N PRO A 164 10.00 -11.57 -7.25
CA PRO A 164 9.85 -10.10 -7.17
C PRO A 164 8.56 -9.67 -6.46
N ASN A 165 7.45 -10.37 -6.73
CA ASN A 165 6.17 -10.13 -6.06
C ASN A 165 6.22 -10.44 -4.55
N PHE A 166 6.89 -11.52 -4.13
CA PHE A 166 7.06 -11.85 -2.72
C PHE A 166 7.84 -10.75 -1.99
N LEU A 167 8.96 -10.30 -2.58
CA LEU A 167 9.76 -9.22 -2.01
C LEU A 167 8.98 -7.91 -1.93
N TRP A 168 8.12 -7.60 -2.91
CA TRP A 168 7.23 -6.46 -2.83
C TRP A 168 6.27 -6.53 -1.65
N PHE A 169 5.58 -7.65 -1.45
CA PHE A 169 4.68 -7.80 -0.29
C PHE A 169 5.45 -7.71 1.03
N LEU A 170 6.57 -8.42 1.15
CA LEU A 170 7.40 -8.39 2.34
C LEU A 170 7.88 -6.97 2.69
N PHE A 171 8.43 -6.25 1.71
CA PHE A 171 8.90 -4.89 1.92
C PHE A 171 7.77 -3.87 2.09
N SER A 172 6.60 -4.10 1.48
CA SER A 172 5.39 -3.32 1.74
C SER A 172 4.92 -3.47 3.18
N ASP A 173 4.90 -4.69 3.74
CA ASP A 173 4.52 -4.93 5.13
C ASP A 173 5.50 -4.29 6.11
N VAL A 174 6.81 -4.42 5.85
CA VAL A 174 7.85 -3.74 6.63
C VAL A 174 7.66 -2.21 6.56
N SER A 175 7.42 -1.67 5.36
CA SER A 175 7.14 -0.24 5.17
C SER A 175 5.93 0.21 5.99
N MET A 176 4.82 -0.54 5.96
CA MET A 176 3.62 -0.23 6.74
C MET A 176 3.86 -0.30 8.25
N ALA A 177 4.66 -1.24 8.73
CA ALA A 177 5.04 -1.30 10.15
C ALA A 177 5.82 -0.06 10.59
N PHE A 178 6.75 0.44 9.76
CA PHE A 178 7.48 1.67 10.04
C PHE A 178 6.61 2.93 9.96
N ILE A 179 5.69 3.00 9.00
CA ILE A 179 4.69 4.08 8.92
C ILE A 179 3.80 4.08 10.16
N PHE A 180 3.37 2.91 10.64
CA PHE A 180 2.60 2.79 11.88
C PHE A 180 3.39 3.29 13.10
N ILE A 181 4.66 2.90 13.23
CA ILE A 181 5.55 3.41 14.29
C ILE A 181 5.70 4.93 14.20
N TYR A 182 5.85 5.47 12.99
CA TYR A 182 5.89 6.91 12.75
C TYR A 182 4.62 7.61 13.26
N VAL A 183 3.43 7.13 12.87
CA VAL A 183 2.15 7.72 13.30
C VAL A 183 2.00 7.68 14.82
N ILE A 184 2.35 6.57 15.48
CA ILE A 184 2.31 6.47 16.95
C ILE A 184 3.22 7.52 17.59
N ARG A 185 4.48 7.61 17.13
CA ARG A 185 5.46 8.53 17.71
C ARG A 185 5.07 9.99 17.49
N ALA A 186 4.65 10.34 16.27
CA ALA A 186 4.19 11.69 15.94
C ALA A 186 2.99 12.12 16.79
N ASN A 187 2.04 11.22 17.04
CA ASN A 187 0.87 11.50 17.89
C ASN A 187 1.22 11.62 19.38
N ARG A 188 2.18 10.83 19.87
CA ARG A 188 2.67 10.96 21.26
C ARG A 188 3.31 12.33 21.50
N GLU A 189 4.16 12.77 20.58
CA GLU A 189 4.81 14.10 20.69
C GLU A 189 3.78 15.23 20.70
N LYS A 190 2.75 15.16 19.85
CA LYS A 190 1.65 16.15 19.85
C LYS A 190 0.92 16.21 21.19
N LYS A 191 0.69 15.07 21.83
CA LYS A 191 0.03 15.00 23.15
C LYS A 191 0.87 15.64 24.25
N VAL A 192 2.18 15.34 24.29
CA VAL A 192 3.11 15.92 25.29
C VAL A 192 3.19 17.44 25.16
N ILE A 193 3.21 17.95 23.93
CA ILE A 193 3.23 19.40 23.68
C ILE A 193 1.96 20.07 24.21
N ILE A 194 0.78 19.50 23.95
CA ILE A 194 -0.50 20.05 24.43
C ILE A 194 -0.58 20.02 25.97
N GLU A 195 -0.18 18.92 26.61
CA GLU A 195 -0.18 18.79 28.08
C GLU A 195 0.76 19.81 28.73
N LYS A 196 1.96 20.03 28.16
CA LYS A 196 2.91 21.04 28.67
C LYS A 196 2.32 22.45 28.65
N TYR A 197 1.71 22.85 27.53
CA TYR A 197 1.10 24.18 27.43
C TYR A 197 -0.12 24.35 28.36
N HIS A 198 -0.90 23.30 28.61
CA HIS A 198 -2.04 23.39 29.54
C HIS A 198 -1.56 23.64 31.00
N ILE A 199 -0.50 22.94 31.42
CA ILE A 199 0.09 23.10 32.76
C ILE A 199 0.72 24.49 32.93
N ASP A 200 1.37 25.00 31.90
CA ASP A 200 2.00 26.33 31.94
C ASP A 200 0.95 27.47 31.92
N VAL A 201 -0.22 27.27 31.30
CA VAL A 201 -1.32 28.25 31.35
C VAL A 201 -1.96 28.30 32.74
N GLU A 202 -2.17 27.15 33.39
CA GLU A 202 -2.72 27.11 34.75
C GLU A 202 -1.78 27.76 35.77
N LYS A 203 -0.46 27.59 35.63
CA LYS A 203 0.53 28.21 36.52
C LYS A 203 0.68 29.73 36.37
N ASN A 204 0.23 30.32 35.26
CA ASN A 204 0.32 31.76 35.02
C ASN A 204 -0.98 32.52 35.37
N GLN A 205 -1.94 31.86 36.04
CA GLN A 205 -3.20 32.46 36.48
C GLN A 205 -3.29 32.67 38.01
N GLU A 206 -2.22 32.42 38.75
CA GLU A 206 -2.05 32.84 40.17
C GLU A 206 -1.20 34.12 40.27
#